data_AF-A0A5P9IAQ5-F1
#
_entry.id   AF-A0A5P9IAQ5-F1
#
_cell.length_a   1.000
_cell.length_b   1.000
_cell.length_c   1.000
_cell.angle_alpha   90.00
_cell.angle_beta   90.00
_cell.angle_gamma   90.00
#
_symmetry.space_group_name_H-M   'P 1'
#
loop_
_entity.id
_entity.type
_entity.pdbx_description
1 polymer ?
#
loop_
_entity_poly.entity_id
_entity_poly.type
_entity_poly.pdbx_seq_one_letter_code
_entity_poly.pdbx_strand_id
1 'polypeptide(L)'
;MKDDFNELVAITDARFRAEQAKLRDILQAEKRLRDKAAELEAAQYAARQQYASECAGQRVYGGDVLWHGWIGRARRQLQIELARVLVEKGNRMSALGQAHGRKIASESLETDARRKKRAESQKQTIEREQALFLLDHWFR
;
A
#
# COMPACT_ATOMS: atom_id res chain seq x y z
N MET A 1 -30.94 6.64 2.42
CA MET A 1 -30.13 6.86 3.65
C MET A 1 -29.43 5.61 4.19
N LYS A 2 -30.09 4.45 4.42
CA LYS A 2 -29.36 3.23 4.86
C LYS A 2 -28.46 2.66 3.76
N ASP A 3 -28.93 2.75 2.52
CA ASP A 3 -28.16 2.34 1.33
C ASP A 3 -26.98 3.28 1.07
N ASP A 4 -27.14 4.58 1.35
CA ASP A 4 -26.11 5.60 1.11
C ASP A 4 -24.82 5.33 1.92
N PHE A 5 -24.92 4.88 3.18
CA PHE A 5 -23.75 4.53 3.99
C PHE A 5 -23.11 3.21 3.57
N ASN A 6 -23.91 2.21 3.19
CA ASN A 6 -23.40 0.94 2.66
C ASN A 6 -22.65 1.16 1.34
N GLU A 7 -23.21 2.00 0.46
CA GLU A 7 -22.59 2.36 -0.81
C GLU A 7 -21.29 3.13 -0.60
N LEU A 8 -21.26 4.07 0.35
CA LEU A 8 -20.05 4.79 0.73
C LEU A 8 -18.94 3.85 1.25
N VAL A 9 -19.29 2.86 2.07
CA VAL A 9 -18.35 1.82 2.53
C VAL A 9 -17.83 1.00 1.35
N ALA A 10 -18.71 0.58 0.44
CA ALA A 10 -18.31 -0.18 -0.74
C ALA A 10 -17.36 0.60 -1.66
N ILE A 11 -17.65 1.88 -1.92
CA ILE A 11 -16.81 2.75 -2.77
C ILE A 11 -15.45 3.01 -2.11
N THR A 12 -15.41 3.27 -0.80
CA THR A 12 -14.15 3.53 -0.09
C THR A 12 -13.28 2.28 0.03
N ASP A 13 -13.88 1.10 0.22
CA ASP A 13 -13.15 -0.16 0.20
C ASP A 13 -12.61 -0.49 -1.21
N ALA A 14 -13.40 -0.28 -2.26
CA ALA A 14 -12.94 -0.45 -3.64
C ALA A 14 -11.77 0.48 -3.96
N ARG A 15 -11.83 1.74 -3.51
CA ARG A 15 -10.73 2.71 -3.66
C ARG A 15 -9.48 2.28 -2.89
N PHE A 16 -9.62 1.80 -1.67
CA PHE A 16 -8.51 1.29 -0.87
C PHE A 16 -7.82 0.10 -1.56
N ARG A 17 -8.60 -0.87 -2.05
CA ARG A 17 -8.08 -2.03 -2.80
C ARG A 17 -7.36 -1.61 -4.09
N ALA A 18 -7.89 -0.62 -4.79
CA ALA A 18 -7.25 -0.08 -6.00
C ALA A 18 -5.89 0.57 -5.70
N GLU A 19 -5.77 1.35 -4.62
CA GLU A 19 -4.48 1.91 -4.21
C GLU A 19 -3.50 0.83 -3.73
N GLN A 20 -4.00 -0.22 -3.05
CA GLN A 20 -3.18 -1.36 -2.65
C GLN A 20 -2.62 -2.12 -3.85
N ALA A 21 -3.42 -2.31 -4.91
CA ALA A 21 -2.98 -2.95 -6.15
C ALA A 21 -1.86 -2.13 -6.82
N LYS A 22 -2.02 -0.81 -6.94
CA LYS A 22 -0.99 0.07 -7.50
C LYS A 22 0.33 0.01 -6.72
N LEU A 23 0.27 -0.12 -5.39
CA LEU A 23 1.47 -0.25 -4.57
C LEU A 23 2.23 -1.55 -4.84
N ARG A 24 1.53 -2.65 -5.16
CA ARG A 24 2.19 -3.93 -5.49
C ARG A 24 3.11 -3.81 -6.70
N ASP A 25 2.68 -3.10 -7.74
CA ASP A 25 3.48 -2.91 -8.96
C ASP A 25 4.79 -2.17 -8.65
N ILE A 26 4.73 -1.16 -7.77
CA ILE A 26 5.90 -0.39 -7.32
C ILE A 26 6.84 -1.25 -6.48
N LEU A 27 6.30 -2.08 -5.58
CA LEU A 27 7.12 -3.00 -4.79
C LEU A 27 7.83 -4.02 -5.66
N GLN A 28 7.17 -4.51 -6.72
CA GLN A 28 7.79 -5.42 -7.69
C GLN A 28 8.89 -4.71 -8.49
N ALA A 29 8.66 -3.47 -8.92
CA ALA A 29 9.68 -2.66 -9.59
C ALA A 29 10.90 -2.38 -8.69
N GLU A 30 10.67 -2.03 -7.42
CA GLU A 30 11.72 -1.84 -6.42
C GLU A 30 12.55 -3.12 -6.24
N LYS A 31 11.88 -4.26 -6.05
CA LYS A 31 12.55 -5.56 -5.90
C LYS A 31 13.43 -5.86 -7.11
N ARG A 32 12.88 -5.73 -8.33
CA ARG A 32 13.62 -5.96 -9.57
C ARG A 32 14.88 -5.09 -9.69
N LEU A 33 14.81 -3.82 -9.28
CA LEU A 33 15.96 -2.92 -9.33
C LEU A 33 17.03 -3.29 -8.31
N ARG A 34 16.61 -3.69 -7.10
CA ARG A 34 17.53 -4.18 -6.06
C ARG A 34 18.21 -5.47 -6.48
N ASP A 35 17.47 -6.40 -7.08
CA ASP A 35 18.01 -7.66 -7.58
C ASP A 35 19.08 -7.41 -8.66
N LYS A 36 18.79 -6.55 -9.64
CA LYS A 36 19.77 -6.13 -10.67
C LYS A 36 21.02 -5.48 -10.07
N ALA A 37 20.87 -4.65 -9.03
CA ALA A 37 22.00 -4.02 -8.37
C ALA A 37 22.87 -5.05 -7.65
N ALA A 38 22.25 -6.02 -6.97
CA ALA A 38 22.95 -7.13 -6.32
C ALA A 38 23.67 -8.04 -7.34
N GLU A 39 23.05 -8.34 -8.47
CA GLU A 39 23.67 -9.08 -9.57
C GLU A 39 24.91 -8.36 -10.12
N LEU A 40 24.82 -7.04 -10.34
CA LEU A 40 25.95 -6.23 -10.80
C LEU A 40 27.10 -6.22 -9.78
N GLU A 41 26.78 -6.17 -8.48
CA GLU A 41 27.76 -6.24 -7.40
C GLU A 41 28.43 -7.62 -7.32
N ALA A 42 27.65 -8.69 -7.43
CA ALA A 42 28.16 -10.05 -7.45
C ALA A 42 29.10 -10.29 -8.65
N ALA A 43 28.72 -9.83 -9.84
CA ALA A 43 29.56 -9.92 -11.03
C ALA A 43 30.87 -9.13 -10.88
N GLN A 44 30.81 -7.92 -10.30
CA GLN A 44 32.01 -7.14 -10.01
C GLN A 44 32.93 -7.84 -9.01
N TYR A 45 32.37 -8.45 -7.97
CA TYR A 45 33.12 -9.17 -6.95
C TYR A 45 33.79 -10.44 -7.50
N ALA A 46 33.05 -11.25 -8.26
CA ALA A 46 33.56 -12.47 -8.89
C ALA A 46 34.71 -12.17 -9.85
N ALA A 47 34.56 -11.15 -10.71
CA ALA A 47 35.62 -10.73 -11.62
C ALA A 47 36.89 -10.31 -10.85
N ARG A 48 36.76 -9.53 -9.76
CA ARG A 48 37.91 -9.15 -8.92
C ARG A 48 38.63 -10.34 -8.29
N GLN A 49 37.89 -11.35 -7.83
CA GLN A 49 38.49 -12.56 -7.27
C GLN A 49 39.26 -13.36 -8.32
N GLN A 50 38.69 -13.51 -9.51
CA GLN A 50 39.32 -14.26 -10.61
C GLN A 50 40.64 -13.60 -11.07
N TYR A 51 40.67 -12.27 -11.17
CA TYR A 51 41.92 -11.54 -11.47
C TYR A 51 42.97 -11.68 -10.36
N ALA A 52 42.55 -11.74 -9.10
CA ALA A 52 43.45 -11.92 -7.97
C ALA A 52 44.08 -13.32 -7.92
N SER A 53 43.38 -14.36 -8.42
CA SER A 53 43.86 -15.74 -8.42
C SER A 53 44.69 -16.12 -9.66
N GLU A 54 44.42 -15.54 -10.84
CA GLU A 54 45.02 -16.01 -12.11
C GLU A 54 46.13 -15.09 -12.66
N CYS A 55 46.16 -13.80 -12.31
CA CYS A 55 47.01 -12.80 -12.97
C CYS A 55 47.74 -11.88 -11.97
N ALA A 56 48.58 -12.43 -11.09
CA ALA A 56 49.42 -11.61 -10.20
C ALA A 56 50.50 -10.78 -10.96
N GLY A 57 50.82 -11.12 -12.21
CA GLY A 57 51.92 -10.50 -12.97
C GLY A 57 51.55 -9.74 -14.25
N GLN A 58 50.35 -9.90 -14.80
CA GLN A 58 50.01 -9.38 -16.14
C GLN A 58 48.84 -8.40 -16.07
N ARG A 59 49.16 -7.15 -15.74
CA ARG A 59 48.18 -6.05 -15.77
C ARG A 59 47.85 -5.69 -17.22
N VAL A 60 46.71 -6.17 -17.70
CA VAL A 60 46.14 -5.79 -19.00
C VAL A 60 45.50 -4.41 -18.87
N TYR A 61 46.31 -3.37 -19.06
CA TYR A 61 45.89 -1.98 -19.02
C TYR A 61 45.14 -1.60 -20.31
N GLY A 62 43.82 -1.41 -20.21
CA GLY A 62 42.98 -0.88 -21.30
C GLY A 62 41.52 -1.33 -21.20
N GLY A 63 41.29 -2.64 -21.25
CA GLY A 63 39.94 -3.23 -21.15
C GLY A 63 39.29 -3.03 -19.77
N ASP A 64 40.09 -3.09 -18.71
CA ASP A 64 39.61 -2.93 -17.33
C ASP A 64 39.06 -1.52 -17.05
N VAL A 65 39.67 -0.47 -17.62
CA VAL A 65 39.22 0.92 -17.46
C VAL A 65 37.83 1.13 -18.08
N LEU A 66 37.60 0.60 -19.28
CA LEU A 66 36.31 0.68 -19.96
C LEU A 66 35.23 -0.11 -19.20
N TRP A 67 35.59 -1.29 -18.69
CA TRP A 67 34.70 -2.13 -17.89
C TRP A 67 34.33 -1.49 -16.55
N HIS A 68 35.29 -0.94 -15.80
CA HIS A 68 35.02 -0.18 -14.56
C HIS A 68 34.15 1.04 -14.83
N GLY A 69 34.43 1.76 -15.92
CA GLY A 69 33.61 2.89 -16.36
C GLY A 69 32.17 2.47 -16.68
N TRP A 70 31.99 1.33 -17.33
CA TRP A 70 30.66 0.76 -17.60
C TRP A 70 29.94 0.36 -16.31
N ILE A 71 30.60 -0.34 -15.36
CA ILE A 71 30.00 -0.68 -14.06
C ILE A 71 29.56 0.58 -13.31
N GLY A 72 30.41 1.61 -13.28
CA GLY A 72 30.10 2.87 -12.61
C GLY A 72 28.86 3.55 -13.20
N ARG A 73 28.74 3.57 -14.54
CA ARG A 73 27.55 4.10 -15.23
C ARG A 73 26.31 3.23 -14.97
N ALA A 74 26.44 1.91 -15.07
CA ALA A 74 25.34 0.97 -14.83
C ALA A 74 24.80 1.07 -13.40
N ARG A 75 25.68 1.10 -12.39
CA ARG A 75 25.30 1.31 -10.99
C ARG A 75 24.59 2.65 -10.81
N ARG A 76 25.15 3.74 -11.36
CA ARG A 76 24.52 5.07 -11.26
C ARG A 76 23.11 5.07 -11.85
N GLN A 77 22.93 4.45 -13.01
CA GLN A 77 21.62 4.35 -13.66
C GLN A 77 20.61 3.59 -12.80
N LEU A 78 21.00 2.41 -12.26
CA LEU A 78 20.15 1.63 -11.37
C LEU A 78 19.77 2.41 -10.10
N GLN A 79 20.70 3.18 -9.52
CA GLN A 79 20.42 3.99 -8.33
C GLN A 79 19.47 5.16 -8.62
N ILE A 80 19.59 5.81 -9.79
CA ILE A 80 18.64 6.85 -10.22
C ILE A 80 17.25 6.27 -10.41
N GLU A 81 17.14 5.10 -11.06
CA GLU A 81 15.87 4.39 -11.22
C GLU A 81 15.26 4.00 -9.88
N LEU A 82 16.07 3.47 -8.97
CA LEU A 82 15.62 3.11 -7.62
C LEU A 82 15.11 4.33 -6.85
N ALA A 83 15.84 5.45 -6.89
CA ALA A 83 15.43 6.70 -6.26
C ALA A 83 14.06 7.18 -6.77
N ARG A 84 13.83 7.11 -8.09
CA ARG A 84 12.53 7.45 -8.69
C ARG A 84 11.40 6.55 -8.19
N VAL A 85 11.64 5.24 -8.12
CA VAL A 85 10.66 4.28 -7.60
C VAL A 85 10.37 4.52 -6.12
N LEU A 86 11.37 4.87 -5.32
CA LEU A 86 11.20 5.20 -3.90
C LEU A 86 10.38 6.48 -3.69
N VAL A 87 10.59 7.51 -4.51
CA VAL A 87 9.76 8.72 -4.48
C VAL A 87 8.31 8.39 -4.81
N GLU A 88 8.08 7.62 -5.88
CA GLU A 88 6.72 7.22 -6.27
C GLU A 88 6.07 6.33 -5.20
N LYS A 89 6.83 5.42 -4.58
CA LYS A 89 6.38 4.62 -3.43
C LYS A 89 5.92 5.50 -2.28
N GLY A 90 6.67 6.53 -1.93
CA GLY A 90 6.30 7.48 -0.88
C GLY A 90 4.97 8.18 -1.17
N ASN A 91 4.79 8.67 -2.40
CA ASN A 91 3.54 9.30 -2.84
C ASN A 91 2.35 8.33 -2.74
N ARG A 92 2.53 7.09 -3.17
CA ARG A 92 1.46 6.06 -3.13
C ARG A 92 1.14 5.57 -1.73
N MET A 93 2.14 5.47 -0.85
CA MET A 93 1.91 5.16 0.56
C MET A 93 1.05 6.24 1.22
N SER A 94 1.28 7.53 0.91
CA SER A 94 0.42 8.62 1.38
C SER A 94 -1.02 8.48 0.86
N ALA A 95 -1.21 8.21 -0.44
CA ALA A 95 -2.52 8.00 -1.04
C ALA A 95 -3.26 6.79 -0.45
N LEU A 96 -2.56 5.68 -0.23
CA LEU A 96 -3.09 4.48 0.42
C LEU A 96 -3.53 4.78 1.86
N GLY A 97 -2.71 5.53 2.61
CA GLY A 97 -3.04 5.96 3.97
C GLY A 97 -4.33 6.81 4.01
N GLN A 98 -4.50 7.73 3.06
CA GLN A 98 -5.73 8.51 2.94
C GLN A 98 -6.94 7.64 2.57
N ALA A 99 -6.79 6.71 1.63
CA ALA A 99 -7.87 5.81 1.24
C ALA A 99 -8.30 4.90 2.41
N HIS A 100 -7.32 4.40 3.17
CA HIS A 100 -7.56 3.61 4.38
C HIS A 100 -8.28 4.42 5.47
N GLY A 101 -7.83 5.66 5.73
CA GLY A 101 -8.50 6.55 6.69
C GLY A 101 -9.95 6.83 6.30
N ARG A 102 -10.22 7.07 5.01
CA ARG A 102 -11.59 7.25 4.50
C ARG A 102 -12.45 6.00 4.69
N LYS A 103 -11.90 4.81 4.39
CA LYS A 103 -12.58 3.54 4.61
C LYS A 103 -13.00 3.37 6.08
N ILE A 104 -12.07 3.57 7.02
CA ILE A 104 -12.35 3.47 8.46
C ILE A 104 -13.43 4.47 8.88
N ALA A 105 -13.33 5.72 8.40
CA ALA A 105 -14.33 6.74 8.72
C ALA A 105 -15.72 6.36 8.20
N SER A 106 -15.81 5.83 6.98
CA SER A 106 -17.09 5.37 6.41
C SER A 106 -17.69 4.19 7.17
N GLU A 107 -16.85 3.21 7.57
CA GLU A 107 -17.29 2.09 8.42
C GLU A 107 -17.80 2.58 9.78
N SER A 108 -17.10 3.54 10.40
CA SER A 108 -17.54 4.14 11.67
C SER A 108 -18.89 4.85 11.53
N LEU A 109 -19.07 5.67 10.48
CA LEU A 109 -20.33 6.37 10.22
C LEU A 109 -21.48 5.40 9.99
N GLU A 110 -21.24 4.31 9.27
CA GLU A 110 -22.22 3.26 9.05
C GLU A 110 -22.64 2.60 10.37
N THR A 111 -21.68 2.29 11.25
CA THR A 111 -21.99 1.71 12.57
C THR A 111 -22.79 2.66 13.45
N ASP A 112 -22.45 3.95 13.45
CA ASP A 112 -23.15 4.97 14.23
C ASP A 112 -24.58 5.19 13.70
N ALA A 113 -24.76 5.24 12.39
CA ALA A 113 -26.08 5.34 11.76
C ALA A 113 -26.95 4.12 12.10
N ARG A 114 -26.38 2.90 12.06
CA ARG A 114 -27.07 1.67 12.48
C ARG A 114 -27.45 1.72 13.95
N ARG A 115 -26.57 2.21 14.83
CA ARG A 115 -26.83 2.32 16.27
C ARG A 115 -27.95 3.32 16.57
N LYS A 116 -27.91 4.51 15.96
CA LYS A 116 -28.97 5.54 16.11
C LYS A 116 -30.33 5.00 15.67
N LYS A 117 -30.39 4.37 14.48
CA LYS A 117 -31.63 3.79 13.97
C LYS A 117 -32.20 2.69 14.88
N ARG A 118 -31.34 1.83 15.42
CA ARG A 118 -31.76 0.79 16.39
C ARG A 118 -32.35 1.43 17.65
N ALA A 119 -31.69 2.44 18.21
CA ALA A 119 -32.18 3.15 19.39
C ALA A 119 -33.54 3.84 19.13
N GLU A 120 -33.71 4.47 17.96
CA GLU A 120 -35.00 5.06 17.55
C GLU A 120 -36.10 4.01 17.43
N SER A 121 -35.82 2.88 16.77
CA SER A 121 -36.81 1.80 16.66
C SER A 121 -37.19 1.21 18.01
N GLN A 122 -36.24 1.08 18.94
CA GLN A 122 -36.51 0.59 20.29
C GLN A 122 -37.39 1.55 21.08
N LYS A 123 -37.11 2.87 21.01
CA LYS A 123 -37.96 3.89 21.64
C LYS A 123 -39.40 3.83 21.12
N GLN A 124 -39.57 3.75 19.80
CA GLN A 124 -40.91 3.66 19.20
C GLN A 124 -41.67 2.40 19.63
N THR A 125 -40.97 1.26 19.76
CA THR A 125 -41.60 0.02 20.26
C THR A 125 -42.05 0.18 21.71
N ILE A 126 -41.19 0.73 22.58
CA ILE A 126 -41.51 0.96 24.00
C ILE A 126 -42.70 1.92 24.14
N GLU A 127 -42.73 3.03 23.39
CA GLU A 127 -43.84 3.99 23.41
C GLU A 127 -45.17 3.35 22.96
N ARG A 128 -45.14 2.49 21.93
CA ARG A 128 -46.33 1.75 21.48
C ARG A 128 -46.83 0.77 22.53
N GLU A 129 -45.93 0.04 23.17
CA GLU A 129 -46.27 -0.91 24.24
C GLU A 129 -46.89 -0.17 25.44
N GLN A 130 -46.31 0.98 25.84
CA GLN A 130 -46.86 1.83 26.89
C GLN A 130 -48.25 2.36 26.53
N ALA A 131 -48.45 2.81 25.28
CA ALA A 131 -49.75 3.29 24.82
C ALA A 131 -50.82 2.18 24.86
N LEU A 132 -50.47 0.96 24.44
CA LEU A 132 -51.36 -0.21 24.54
C LEU A 132 -51.70 -0.55 25.99
N PHE A 133 -50.71 -0.50 26.88
CA PHE A 133 -50.91 -0.77 28.31
C PHE A 133 -51.85 0.25 28.97
N LEU A 134 -51.71 1.54 28.60
CA LEU A 134 -52.60 2.61 29.07
C LEU A 134 -54.03 2.43 28.58
N LEU A 135 -54.22 2.01 27.33
CA LEU A 135 -55.55 1.74 26.77
C LEU A 135 -56.20 0.52 27.43
N ASP A 136 -55.47 -0.57 27.66
CA ASP A 136 -55.99 -1.76 28.36
C ASP A 136 -56.38 -1.45 29.81
N HIS A 137 -55.60 -0.60 30.49
CA HIS A 137 -55.90 -0.17 31.86
C HIS A 137 -57.13 0.75 31.95
N TRP A 138 -57.41 1.55 30.92
CA TRP A 138 -58.54 2.50 30.91
C TRP A 138 -59.88 1.81 30.55
N PHE A 139 -59.84 0.64 29.92
CA PHE A 139 -61.03 -0.15 29.55
C PHE A 139 -61.43 -1.23 30.58
N ARG A 140 -60.80 -1.25 31.77
CA ARG A 140 -61.20 -2.04 32.95
C ARG A 140 -61.84 -1.18 34.02
#